data_AF-A0A1H9QQX7-F1
#
_entry.id   AF-A0A1H9QQX7-F1
#
_cell.length_a   1.000
_cell.length_b   1.000
_cell.length_c   1.000
_cell.angle_alpha   90.00
_cell.angle_beta   90.00
_cell.angle_gamma   90.00
#
_symmetry.space_group_name_H-M   'P 1'
#
loop_
_entity.id
_entity.type
_entity.pdbx_description
1 polymer ?
#
loop_
_entity_poly.entity_id
_entity_poly.type
_entity_poly.pdbx_seq_one_letter_code
_entity_poly.pdbx_strand_id
1 'polypeptide(L)'
;MIRHTRKKLLISCMKKIIHLILLSILPLLINAQTTSYLVKGTVINDKTAKFAYLVVAKNKEMFKVVPIKNNSFSFSGKTDLKGENLKPAVLFVDERGNITMDELYSKLKQGVWINGRKNLRPVILEEVTFEIENSQLASKSKVTSGGILTKQWDESKPAVAQGKSVEFIKKYPDSPVSLSMIDKMVQMNDAPSRGDMDKKQPLKVLYSLLSERLKKSPNGIELKKSIDAL
;
A
#
# COMPACT_ATOMS: atom_id res chain seq x y z
N MET A 1 -12.84 -36.91 -55.25
CA MET A 1 -13.62 -35.90 -54.50
C MET A 1 -13.66 -36.12 -52.96
N ILE A 2 -13.65 -37.36 -52.46
CA ILE A 2 -13.79 -37.67 -51.00
C ILE A 2 -12.58 -37.27 -50.12
N ARG A 3 -11.37 -37.23 -50.66
CA ARG A 3 -10.14 -36.86 -49.90
C ARG A 3 -10.10 -35.39 -49.48
N HIS A 4 -10.79 -34.50 -50.19
CA HIS A 4 -10.71 -33.06 -49.91
C HIS A 4 -11.58 -32.64 -48.71
N THR A 5 -12.70 -33.34 -48.50
CA THR A 5 -13.68 -33.07 -47.43
C THR A 5 -13.17 -33.51 -46.05
N ARG A 6 -12.46 -34.65 -45.98
CA ARG A 6 -11.86 -35.13 -44.72
C ARG A 6 -10.80 -34.19 -44.16
N LYS A 7 -10.01 -33.54 -45.03
CA LYS A 7 -8.97 -32.57 -44.63
C LYS A 7 -9.59 -31.29 -44.01
N LYS A 8 -10.68 -30.77 -44.57
CA LYS A 8 -11.40 -29.61 -44.01
C LYS A 8 -12.04 -29.92 -42.65
N LEU A 9 -12.57 -31.12 -42.46
CA LEU A 9 -13.18 -31.54 -41.20
C LEU A 9 -12.15 -31.65 -40.06
N LEU A 10 -10.98 -32.24 -40.35
CA LEU A 10 -9.86 -32.35 -39.39
C LEU A 10 -9.33 -30.98 -38.98
N ILE A 11 -9.16 -30.05 -39.93
CA ILE A 11 -8.71 -28.68 -39.65
C ILE A 11 -9.74 -27.93 -38.78
N SER A 12 -11.04 -28.10 -39.04
CA SER A 12 -12.10 -27.49 -38.23
C SER A 12 -12.11 -28.05 -36.79
N CYS A 13 -11.92 -29.36 -36.64
CA CYS A 13 -11.86 -30.03 -35.33
C CYS A 13 -10.64 -29.57 -34.53
N MET A 14 -9.45 -29.50 -35.15
CA MET A 14 -8.23 -29.01 -34.51
C MET A 14 -8.34 -27.55 -34.05
N LYS A 15 -8.97 -26.68 -34.85
CA LYS A 15 -9.20 -25.28 -34.47
C LYS A 15 -10.10 -25.15 -33.24
N LYS A 16 -11.14 -25.99 -33.12
CA LYS A 16 -12.04 -26.00 -31.95
C LYS A 16 -11.32 -26.49 -30.70
N ILE A 17 -10.45 -27.50 -30.82
CA ILE A 17 -9.64 -28.01 -29.71
C ILE A 17 -8.66 -26.94 -29.21
N ILE A 18 -7.99 -26.22 -30.11
CA ILE A 18 -7.09 -25.11 -29.74
C ILE A 18 -7.84 -24.00 -29.00
N HIS A 19 -9.05 -23.62 -29.46
CA HIS A 19 -9.87 -22.63 -28.75
C HIS A 19 -10.28 -23.12 -27.36
N LEU A 20 -10.62 -24.40 -27.20
CA LEU A 20 -10.98 -24.99 -25.91
C LEU A 20 -9.79 -25.02 -24.95
N ILE A 21 -8.59 -25.34 -25.44
CA ILE A 21 -7.34 -25.31 -24.66
C ILE A 21 -6.99 -23.87 -24.26
N LEU A 22 -7.10 -22.90 -25.19
CA LEU A 22 -6.83 -21.50 -24.87
C LEU A 22 -7.81 -20.95 -23.81
N LEU A 23 -9.08 -21.32 -23.91
CA LEU A 23 -10.15 -20.90 -22.99
C LEU A 23 -10.00 -21.51 -21.59
N SER A 24 -9.39 -22.70 -21.48
CA SER A 24 -9.17 -23.39 -20.20
C SER A 24 -7.88 -22.95 -19.46
N ILE A 25 -6.95 -22.25 -20.13
CA ILE A 25 -5.72 -21.73 -19.50
C ILE A 25 -5.92 -20.29 -18.96
N LEU A 26 -6.90 -19.54 -19.48
CA LEU A 26 -7.23 -18.17 -19.07
C LEU A 26 -7.53 -17.96 -17.56
N PRO A 27 -8.22 -18.87 -16.84
CA PRO A 27 -8.51 -18.67 -15.41
C PRO A 27 -7.27 -18.81 -14.51
N LEU A 28 -6.21 -19.50 -14.97
CA LEU A 28 -4.97 -19.69 -14.20
C LEU A 28 -4.11 -18.42 -14.14
N LEU A 29 -4.46 -17.38 -14.91
CA LEU A 29 -3.75 -16.10 -14.94
C LEU A 29 -4.30 -15.08 -13.93
N ILE A 30 -5.34 -15.41 -13.18
CA ILE A 30 -5.81 -14.60 -12.05
C ILE A 30 -4.91 -14.91 -10.84
N ASN A 31 -3.64 -14.51 -10.95
CA ASN A 31 -2.71 -14.57 -9.84
C ASN A 31 -3.07 -13.46 -8.85
N ALA A 32 -3.81 -13.81 -7.80
CA ALA A 32 -3.91 -12.97 -6.61
C ALA A 32 -2.47 -12.72 -6.10
N GLN A 33 -2.02 -11.47 -6.15
CA GLN A 33 -0.67 -11.11 -5.74
C GLN A 33 -0.62 -11.13 -4.21
N THR A 34 -0.19 -12.26 -3.64
CA THR A 34 0.08 -12.35 -2.21
C THR A 34 1.50 -11.89 -1.92
N THR A 35 1.67 -11.00 -0.94
CA THR A 35 2.99 -10.64 -0.40
C THR A 35 3.14 -11.11 1.04
N SER A 36 4.34 -11.55 1.40
CA SER A 36 4.68 -11.89 2.79
C SER A 36 5.22 -10.65 3.49
N TYR A 37 4.91 -10.49 4.78
CA TYR A 37 5.41 -9.37 5.57
C TYR A 37 5.97 -9.82 6.91
N LEU A 38 6.87 -9.00 7.46
CA LEU A 38 7.46 -9.18 8.76
C LEU A 38 7.69 -7.79 9.38
N VAL A 39 6.79 -7.40 10.29
CA VAL A 39 6.86 -6.11 10.98
C VAL A 39 7.33 -6.36 12.41
N LYS A 40 8.55 -5.94 12.73
CA LYS A 40 9.14 -6.04 14.06
C LYS A 40 9.28 -4.68 14.70
N GLY A 41 9.39 -4.64 16.02
CA GLY A 41 9.88 -3.45 16.68
C GLY A 41 10.27 -3.65 18.13
N THR A 42 11.03 -2.69 18.64
CA THR A 42 11.48 -2.61 20.02
C THR A 42 11.00 -1.31 20.64
N VAL A 43 10.53 -1.37 21.90
CA VAL A 43 10.06 -0.22 22.69
C VAL A 43 11.04 0.05 23.82
N ILE A 44 11.72 1.20 23.81
CA ILE A 44 12.88 1.42 24.69
C ILE A 44 12.48 1.93 26.07
N ASN A 45 11.79 3.06 26.14
CA ASN A 45 11.55 3.83 27.36
C ASN A 45 10.07 3.85 27.76
N ASP A 46 9.36 2.73 27.57
CA ASP A 46 7.95 2.63 27.92
C ASP A 46 7.67 1.43 28.82
N LYS A 47 7.28 1.72 30.06
CA LYS A 47 6.89 0.69 31.04
C LYS A 47 5.41 0.32 30.97
N THR A 48 4.61 1.09 30.24
CA THR A 48 3.16 0.96 30.16
C THR A 48 2.71 0.19 28.94
N ALA A 49 3.44 0.27 27.83
CA ALA A 49 3.14 -0.48 26.61
C ALA A 49 3.28 -1.99 26.84
N LYS A 50 2.16 -2.72 26.74
CA LYS A 50 2.09 -4.17 26.92
C LYS A 50 1.74 -4.91 25.64
N PHE A 51 1.11 -4.22 24.69
CA PHE A 51 0.62 -4.80 23.44
C PHE A 51 1.00 -3.94 22.25
N ALA A 52 1.32 -4.58 21.14
CA ALA A 52 1.45 -3.95 19.84
C ALA A 52 0.25 -4.31 18.97
N TYR A 53 -0.17 -3.37 18.14
CA TYR A 53 -1.30 -3.50 17.23
C TYR A 53 -0.86 -3.18 15.80
N LEU A 54 -1.27 -4.02 14.85
CA LEU A 54 -1.05 -3.81 13.42
C LEU A 54 -2.39 -3.89 12.68
N VAL A 55 -2.72 -2.81 11.97
CA VAL A 55 -4.06 -2.62 11.40
C VAL A 55 -4.00 -2.20 9.94
N VAL A 56 -4.64 -2.96 9.06
CA VAL A 56 -5.01 -2.48 7.73
C VAL A 56 -6.44 -1.97 7.84
N ALA A 57 -6.57 -0.64 7.91
CA ALA A 57 -7.86 -0.02 8.14
C ALA A 57 -8.80 -0.33 6.97
N LYS A 58 -8.38 -0.10 5.71
CA LYS A 58 -9.23 -0.24 4.52
C LYS A 58 -10.12 -1.49 4.60
N ASN A 59 -11.44 -1.28 4.64
CA ASN A 59 -12.48 -2.33 4.73
C ASN A 59 -12.35 -3.31 5.91
N LYS A 60 -11.76 -2.88 7.03
CA LYS A 60 -11.50 -3.68 8.23
C LYS A 60 -10.74 -4.98 7.94
N GLU A 61 -9.86 -4.97 6.94
CA GLU A 61 -9.27 -6.19 6.38
C GLU A 61 -8.34 -6.93 7.36
N MET A 62 -7.65 -6.22 8.26
CA MET A 62 -6.75 -6.85 9.21
C MET A 62 -6.67 -6.08 10.52
N PHE A 63 -6.83 -6.78 11.64
CA PHE A 63 -6.55 -6.29 12.99
C PHE A 63 -5.76 -7.35 13.75
N LYS A 64 -4.47 -7.10 14.01
CA LYS A 64 -3.62 -8.02 14.76
C LYS A 64 -3.15 -7.36 16.05
N VAL A 65 -3.10 -8.15 17.12
CA VAL A 65 -2.55 -7.77 18.42
C VAL A 65 -1.54 -8.83 18.86
N VAL A 66 -0.41 -8.40 19.39
CA VAL A 66 0.61 -9.28 19.98
C VAL A 66 1.11 -8.68 21.30
N PRO A 67 1.43 -9.51 22.31
CA PRO A 67 2.08 -9.03 23.52
C PRO A 67 3.51 -8.57 23.23
N ILE A 68 3.93 -7.51 23.89
CA ILE A 68 5.33 -7.06 23.90
C ILE A 68 6.08 -7.90 24.95
N LYS A 69 7.12 -8.60 24.51
CA LYS A 69 7.97 -9.46 25.37
C LYS A 69 9.41 -8.99 25.26
N ASN A 70 10.07 -8.79 26.40
CA ASN A 70 11.43 -8.23 26.45
C ASN A 70 11.57 -6.98 25.56
N ASN A 71 10.63 -6.04 25.75
CA ASN A 71 10.53 -4.80 24.99
C ASN A 71 10.34 -4.97 23.48
N SER A 72 10.06 -6.17 22.97
CA SER A 72 10.02 -6.47 21.54
C SER A 72 8.68 -7.07 21.12
N PHE A 73 8.28 -6.83 19.88
CA PHE A 73 7.11 -7.44 19.24
C PHE A 73 7.43 -7.82 17.79
N SER A 74 6.63 -8.74 17.24
CA SER A 74 6.74 -9.17 15.85
C SER A 74 5.38 -9.59 15.29
N PHE A 75 5.06 -9.08 14.11
CA PHE A 75 3.96 -9.52 13.28
C PHE A 75 4.50 -10.17 12.02
N SER A 76 3.97 -11.32 11.66
CA SER A 76 4.24 -11.94 10.37
C SER A 76 2.94 -12.42 9.73
N GLY A 77 2.98 -12.60 8.41
CA GLY A 77 1.87 -13.16 7.67
C GLY A 77 2.00 -12.96 6.17
N LYS A 78 0.93 -13.30 5.48
CA LYS A 78 0.73 -13.01 4.06
C LYS A 78 -0.48 -12.11 3.90
N THR A 79 -0.47 -11.24 2.92
CA THR A 79 -1.61 -10.38 2.58
C THR A 79 -1.82 -10.39 1.07
N ASP A 80 -3.07 -10.43 0.65
CA ASP A 80 -3.44 -10.26 -0.75
C ASP A 80 -3.48 -8.77 -1.08
N LEU A 81 -2.77 -8.38 -2.13
CA LEU A 81 -2.77 -7.01 -2.61
C LEU A 81 -4.09 -6.65 -3.32
N LYS A 82 -4.89 -7.62 -3.77
CA LYS A 82 -6.20 -7.39 -4.43
C LYS A 82 -6.12 -6.36 -5.58
N GLY A 83 -5.04 -6.42 -6.35
CA GLY A 83 -4.77 -5.48 -7.45
C GLY A 83 -4.08 -4.18 -7.02
N GLU A 84 -3.91 -3.91 -5.72
CA GLU A 84 -3.13 -2.78 -5.22
C GLU A 84 -1.63 -3.02 -5.37
N ASN A 85 -0.82 -1.96 -5.42
CA ASN A 85 0.64 -2.10 -5.52
C ASN A 85 1.36 -2.12 -4.16
N LEU A 86 0.65 -1.76 -3.09
CA LEU A 86 1.14 -1.74 -1.73
C LEU A 86 -0.04 -1.93 -0.77
N LYS A 87 0.26 -2.32 0.48
CA LYS A 87 -0.75 -2.51 1.52
C LYS A 87 -0.44 -1.60 2.72
N PRO A 88 -1.00 -0.38 2.78
CA PRO A 88 -0.79 0.50 3.92
C PRO A 88 -1.44 -0.07 5.18
N ALA A 89 -0.72 0.01 6.28
CA ALA A 89 -1.18 -0.35 7.61
C ALA A 89 -0.77 0.73 8.62
N VAL A 90 -1.28 0.59 9.83
CA VAL A 90 -0.96 1.42 10.98
C VAL A 90 -0.49 0.52 12.11
N LEU A 91 0.65 0.89 12.68
CA LEU A 91 1.24 0.29 13.86
C LEU A 91 1.06 1.23 15.05
N PHE A 92 0.67 0.71 16.20
CA PHE A 92 0.70 1.43 17.46
C PHE A 92 0.91 0.47 18.63
N VAL A 93 1.24 1.00 19.80
CA VAL A 93 1.41 0.22 21.03
C VAL A 93 0.55 0.82 22.13
N ASP A 94 0.05 -0.05 23.02
CA ASP A 94 -0.87 0.35 24.10
C ASP A 94 -0.68 -0.55 25.33
N GLU A 95 -1.17 -0.10 26.48
CA GLU A 95 -1.19 -0.88 27.73
C GLU A 95 -2.31 -1.94 27.72
N ARG A 96 -3.41 -1.64 27.02
CA ARG A 96 -4.60 -2.49 26.93
C ARG A 96 -4.40 -3.53 25.85
N GLY A 97 -4.85 -4.76 26.12
CA GLY A 97 -4.88 -5.86 25.14
C GLY A 97 -6.24 -6.07 24.49
N ASN A 98 -7.23 -5.22 24.79
CA ASN A 98 -8.63 -5.38 24.41
C ASN A 98 -9.18 -4.25 23.53
N ILE A 99 -8.31 -3.51 22.84
CA ILE A 99 -8.76 -2.50 21.87
C ILE A 99 -9.39 -3.23 20.69
N THR A 100 -10.59 -2.82 20.30
CA THR A 100 -11.30 -3.39 19.15
C THR A 100 -11.10 -2.54 17.89
N MET A 101 -11.37 -3.14 16.73
CA MET A 101 -11.39 -2.41 15.46
C MET A 101 -12.39 -1.24 15.50
N ASP A 102 -13.57 -1.43 16.10
CA ASP A 102 -14.59 -0.38 16.18
C ASP A 102 -14.16 0.78 17.09
N GLU A 103 -13.49 0.49 18.21
CA GLU A 103 -12.91 1.52 19.08
C GLU A 103 -11.85 2.34 18.31
N LEU A 104 -10.96 1.68 17.58
CA LEU A 104 -9.95 2.33 16.74
C LEU A 104 -10.61 3.27 15.72
N TYR A 105 -11.61 2.79 14.99
CA TYR A 105 -12.31 3.55 13.97
C TYR A 105 -13.03 4.77 14.54
N SER A 106 -13.71 4.59 15.68
CA SER A 106 -14.37 5.68 16.40
C SER A 106 -13.37 6.78 16.75
N LYS A 107 -12.21 6.40 17.30
CA LYS A 107 -11.15 7.33 17.70
C LYS A 107 -10.47 8.04 16.51
N LEU A 108 -10.30 7.35 15.38
CA LEU A 108 -9.83 7.96 14.14
C LEU A 108 -10.83 9.00 13.61
N LYS A 109 -12.12 8.66 13.57
CA LYS A 109 -13.19 9.54 13.08
C LYS A 109 -13.36 10.80 13.95
N GLN A 110 -13.25 10.64 15.26
CA GLN A 110 -13.31 11.76 16.21
C GLN A 110 -12.05 12.63 16.20
N GLY A 111 -11.03 12.28 15.41
CA GLY A 111 -9.75 13.00 15.37
C GLY A 111 -8.93 12.87 16.65
N VAL A 112 -9.36 12.06 17.63
CA VAL A 112 -8.69 11.88 18.92
C VAL A 112 -7.27 11.36 18.73
N TRP A 113 -7.09 10.47 17.75
CA TRP A 113 -5.78 9.90 17.40
C TRP A 113 -5.02 10.68 16.31
N ILE A 114 -5.63 11.73 15.75
CA ILE A 114 -4.99 12.64 14.79
C ILE A 114 -4.49 13.91 15.51
N ASN A 115 -5.28 14.43 16.46
CA ASN A 115 -5.04 15.71 17.13
C ASN A 115 -4.50 15.56 18.57
N GLY A 116 -4.68 14.40 19.21
CA GLY A 116 -4.37 14.22 20.64
C GLY A 116 -3.13 13.41 20.96
N ARG A 117 -2.75 12.41 20.14
CA ARG A 117 -1.63 11.49 20.44
C ARG A 117 -0.94 10.97 19.18
N LYS A 118 0.35 11.27 19.06
CA LYS A 118 1.32 10.96 17.98
C LYS A 118 1.68 9.46 17.95
N ASN A 119 0.70 8.56 18.08
CA ASN A 119 0.95 7.16 18.45
C ASN A 119 0.72 6.19 17.28
N LEU A 120 0.17 6.70 16.17
CA LEU A 120 -0.05 5.91 14.98
C LEU A 120 1.14 6.03 14.04
N ARG A 121 1.79 4.91 13.78
CA ARG A 121 2.88 4.77 12.84
C ARG A 121 2.35 4.20 11.52
N PRO A 122 2.26 5.00 10.45
CA PRO A 122 2.02 4.45 9.12
C PRO A 122 3.16 3.51 8.74
N VAL A 123 2.81 2.37 8.16
CA VAL A 123 3.75 1.33 7.73
C VAL A 123 3.21 0.67 6.47
N ILE A 124 4.08 0.30 5.53
CA ILE A 124 3.70 -0.59 4.42
C ILE A 124 3.94 -2.03 4.89
N LEU A 125 3.02 -2.95 4.62
CA LEU A 125 3.23 -4.36 4.94
C LEU A 125 4.36 -4.93 4.06
N GLU A 126 5.56 -4.93 4.63
CA GLU A 126 6.81 -5.42 4.07
C GLU A 126 7.68 -6.01 5.20
N GLU A 127 8.92 -6.38 4.92
CA GLU A 127 9.90 -6.66 5.97
C GLU A 127 10.47 -5.35 6.52
N VAL A 128 10.18 -5.04 7.78
CA VAL A 128 10.57 -3.79 8.43
C VAL A 128 10.74 -3.98 9.94
N THR A 129 11.77 -3.34 10.49
CA THR A 129 12.00 -3.27 11.93
C THR A 129 12.00 -1.83 12.41
N PHE A 130 11.28 -1.57 13.50
CA PHE A 130 11.16 -0.25 14.13
C PHE A 130 11.84 -0.18 15.47
N GLU A 131 12.31 1.01 15.80
CA GLU A 131 12.66 1.43 17.14
C GLU A 131 11.66 2.50 17.59
N ILE A 132 10.95 2.23 18.68
CA ILE A 132 9.94 3.10 19.27
C ILE A 132 10.48 3.58 20.61
N GLU A 133 10.71 4.89 20.73
CA GLU A 133 11.22 5.46 21.99
C GLU A 133 10.22 5.25 23.13
N ASN A 134 8.95 5.61 22.91
CA ASN A 134 7.82 5.30 23.80
C ASN A 134 6.49 5.28 23.02
N SER A 135 5.43 4.78 23.64
CA SER A 135 4.08 4.64 23.05
C SER A 135 3.52 5.95 22.51
N GLN A 136 3.82 7.07 23.16
CA GLN A 136 3.34 8.39 22.76
C GLN A 136 4.05 8.93 21.51
N LEU A 137 5.17 8.31 21.13
CA LEU A 137 6.02 8.71 20.01
C LEU A 137 6.08 7.65 18.90
N ALA A 138 5.19 6.65 18.91
CA ALA A 138 5.19 5.61 17.91
C ALA A 138 5.11 6.15 16.47
N SER A 139 4.38 7.25 16.20
CA SER A 139 4.37 7.88 14.86
C SER A 139 5.75 8.33 14.36
N LYS A 140 6.67 8.64 15.28
CA LYS A 140 8.05 9.08 15.04
C LYS A 140 9.07 7.94 15.13
N SER A 141 8.61 6.69 15.22
CA SER A 141 9.50 5.53 15.32
C SER A 141 10.51 5.52 14.16
N LYS A 142 11.74 5.15 14.47
CA LYS A 142 12.81 5.03 13.48
C LYS A 142 12.76 3.65 12.83
N VAL A 143 12.89 3.59 11.50
CA VAL A 143 13.15 2.32 10.82
C VAL A 143 14.62 1.94 11.00
N THR A 144 14.90 0.82 11.66
CA THR A 144 16.28 0.36 11.94
C THR A 144 16.75 -0.70 10.95
N SER A 145 15.84 -1.46 10.34
CA SER A 145 16.16 -2.46 9.31
C SER A 145 15.00 -2.65 8.32
N GLY A 146 15.32 -3.04 7.08
CA GLY A 146 14.35 -3.21 6.00
C GLY A 146 13.58 -1.92 5.67
N GLY A 147 12.29 -2.06 5.38
CA GLY A 147 11.32 -0.97 5.29
C GLY A 147 11.55 -0.02 4.11
N ILE A 148 11.90 -0.53 2.94
CA ILE A 148 12.21 0.31 1.77
C ILE A 148 10.99 1.16 1.39
N LEU A 149 9.81 0.55 1.29
CA LEU A 149 8.59 1.26 0.90
C LEU A 149 8.12 2.20 2.01
N THR A 150 8.26 1.78 3.27
CA THR A 150 7.93 2.58 4.44
C THR A 150 8.81 3.83 4.53
N LYS A 151 10.12 3.71 4.28
CA LYS A 151 11.04 4.86 4.21
C LYS A 151 10.67 5.80 3.07
N GLN A 152 10.39 5.27 1.88
CA GLN A 152 9.93 6.08 0.75
C GLN A 152 8.61 6.79 1.08
N TRP A 153 7.71 6.14 1.83
CA TRP A 153 6.46 6.74 2.28
C TRP A 153 6.67 7.85 3.31
N ASP A 154 7.65 7.71 4.19
CA ASP A 154 8.04 8.78 5.10
C ASP A 154 8.66 9.96 4.37
N GLU A 155 9.47 9.70 3.33
CA GLU A 155 10.09 10.71 2.47
C GLU A 155 9.08 11.43 1.58
N SER A 156 7.99 10.76 1.16
CA SER A 156 7.00 11.36 0.25
C SER A 156 6.23 12.50 0.90
N LYS A 157 5.84 12.37 2.18
CA LYS A 157 5.09 13.41 2.90
C LYS A 157 5.78 14.79 2.92
N PRO A 158 7.04 14.92 3.39
CA PRO A 158 7.74 16.20 3.32
C PRO A 158 8.04 16.61 1.88
N ALA A 159 8.21 15.66 0.93
CA ALA A 159 8.36 16.03 -0.47
C ALA A 159 7.12 16.76 -1.00
N VAL A 160 5.91 16.26 -0.72
CA VAL A 160 4.66 16.95 -1.07
C VAL A 160 4.59 18.31 -0.36
N ALA A 161 4.74 18.33 0.96
CA ALA A 161 4.61 19.55 1.77
C ALA A 161 5.61 20.66 1.37
N GLN A 162 6.77 20.31 0.82
CA GLN A 162 7.81 21.24 0.38
C GLN A 162 7.77 21.52 -1.13
N GLY A 163 6.79 20.99 -1.87
CA GLY A 163 6.71 21.15 -3.33
C GLY A 163 7.87 20.45 -4.07
N LYS A 164 8.41 19.36 -3.52
CA LYS A 164 9.52 18.55 -4.07
C LYS A 164 9.06 17.19 -4.65
N SER A 165 7.79 17.10 -5.07
CA SER A 165 7.23 15.83 -5.55
C SER A 165 7.90 15.35 -6.85
N VAL A 166 8.32 16.28 -7.72
CA VAL A 166 9.06 15.97 -8.95
C VAL A 166 10.38 15.25 -8.63
N GLU A 167 11.15 15.79 -7.68
CA GLU A 167 12.43 15.23 -7.24
C GLU A 167 12.22 13.85 -6.60
N PHE A 168 11.19 13.70 -5.77
CA PHE A 168 10.85 12.42 -5.16
C PHE A 168 10.53 11.36 -6.23
N ILE A 169 9.69 11.66 -7.21
CA ILE A 169 9.33 10.70 -8.26
C ILE A 169 10.53 10.37 -9.14
N LYS A 170 11.37 11.36 -9.50
CA LYS A 170 12.61 11.10 -10.25
C LYS A 170 13.58 10.19 -9.48
N LYS A 171 13.62 10.32 -8.15
CA LYS A 171 14.43 9.45 -7.28
C LYS A 171 13.86 8.03 -7.21
N TYR A 172 12.53 7.89 -7.25
CA TYR A 172 11.82 6.61 -7.11
C TYR A 172 10.79 6.36 -8.23
N PRO A 173 11.19 6.34 -9.51
CA PRO A 173 10.25 6.34 -10.63
C PRO A 173 9.47 5.02 -10.73
N ASP A 174 10.05 3.92 -10.26
CA ASP A 174 9.44 2.59 -10.25
C ASP A 174 8.85 2.20 -8.88
N SER A 175 8.78 3.13 -7.92
CA SER A 175 8.20 2.83 -6.61
C SER A 175 6.66 2.89 -6.61
N PRO A 176 5.97 1.90 -6.03
CA PRO A 176 4.52 1.99 -5.84
C PRO A 176 4.11 3.12 -4.89
N VAL A 177 5.03 3.63 -4.06
CA VAL A 177 4.79 4.82 -3.23
C VAL A 177 4.66 6.07 -4.08
N SER A 178 5.47 6.23 -5.13
CA SER A 178 5.38 7.34 -6.08
C SER A 178 4.02 7.36 -6.80
N LEU A 179 3.54 6.19 -7.23
CA LEU A 179 2.20 6.08 -7.81
C LEU A 179 1.11 6.44 -6.80
N SER A 180 1.18 5.91 -5.57
CA SER A 180 0.20 6.19 -4.52
C SER A 180 0.19 7.66 -4.09
N MET A 181 1.34 8.34 -4.14
CA MET A 181 1.45 9.77 -3.88
C MET A 181 0.66 10.59 -4.90
N ILE A 182 0.82 10.30 -6.20
CA ILE A 182 0.10 11.00 -7.27
C ILE A 182 -1.41 10.72 -7.18
N ASP A 183 -1.80 9.46 -6.92
CA ASP A 183 -3.20 9.07 -6.71
C ASP A 183 -3.85 9.87 -5.57
N LYS A 184 -3.17 10.04 -4.44
CA LYS A 184 -3.66 10.88 -3.35
C LYS A 184 -3.78 12.35 -3.75
N MET A 185 -2.83 12.88 -4.52
CA MET A 185 -2.93 14.26 -5.02
C MET A 185 -4.15 14.45 -5.92
N VAL A 186 -4.45 13.48 -6.79
CA VAL A 186 -5.65 13.45 -7.64
C VAL A 186 -6.91 13.45 -6.78
N GLN A 187 -7.00 12.58 -5.77
CA GLN A 187 -8.14 12.52 -4.85
C GLN A 187 -8.35 13.80 -4.05
N MET A 188 -7.27 14.56 -3.81
CA MET A 188 -7.29 15.83 -3.10
C MET A 188 -7.35 17.05 -4.03
N ASN A 189 -7.54 16.87 -5.34
CA ASN A 189 -7.47 17.96 -6.31
C ASN A 189 -8.44 19.10 -6.01
N ASP A 190 -9.65 18.75 -5.61
CA ASP A 190 -10.71 19.72 -5.34
C ASP A 190 -10.83 20.04 -3.84
N ALA A 191 -9.92 19.50 -3.01
CA ALA A 191 -9.94 19.75 -1.58
C ALA A 191 -9.58 21.22 -1.29
N PRO A 192 -10.39 21.96 -0.51
CA PRO A 192 -10.08 23.34 -0.13
C PRO A 192 -8.74 23.51 0.58
N SER A 193 -8.26 22.43 1.21
CA SER A 193 -7.00 22.34 1.93
C SER A 193 -5.78 22.04 1.04
N ARG A 194 -5.96 21.84 -0.27
CA ARG A 194 -4.84 21.69 -1.19
C ARG A 194 -4.14 23.04 -1.33
N GLY A 195 -3.04 23.19 -0.59
CA GLY A 195 -2.24 24.41 -0.59
C GLY A 195 -1.75 24.78 -1.99
N ASP A 196 -1.49 26.07 -2.22
CA ASP A 196 -1.11 26.58 -3.53
C ASP A 196 0.17 25.96 -4.10
N MET A 197 1.04 25.39 -3.25
CA MET A 197 2.24 24.67 -3.68
C MET A 197 1.91 23.34 -4.40
N ASP A 198 0.87 22.63 -3.99
CA ASP A 198 0.44 21.38 -4.64
C ASP A 198 -0.33 21.63 -5.94
N LYS A 199 -0.90 22.82 -6.14
CA LYS A 199 -1.55 23.23 -7.39
C LYS A 199 -0.54 23.56 -8.50
N LYS A 200 0.70 23.93 -8.13
CA LYS A 200 1.75 24.34 -9.08
C LYS A 200 2.39 23.20 -9.84
N GLN A 201 2.23 21.95 -9.38
CA GLN A 201 2.82 20.78 -10.04
C GLN A 201 1.76 20.06 -10.87
N PRO A 202 1.82 20.13 -12.22
CA PRO A 202 0.82 19.49 -13.05
C PRO A 202 0.85 17.97 -12.85
N LEU A 203 -0.29 17.37 -12.49
CA LEU A 203 -0.41 15.93 -12.25
C LEU A 203 0.06 15.09 -13.45
N LYS A 204 -0.18 15.59 -14.68
CA LYS A 204 0.30 14.99 -15.94
C LYS A 204 1.84 14.91 -16.00
N VAL A 205 2.54 15.92 -15.48
CA VAL A 205 4.01 15.94 -15.39
C VAL A 205 4.48 14.93 -14.35
N LEU A 206 3.84 14.87 -13.18
CA LEU A 206 4.21 13.89 -12.15
C LEU A 206 4.02 12.44 -12.65
N TYR A 207 2.91 12.17 -13.34
CA TYR A 207 2.63 10.86 -13.93
C TYR A 207 3.63 10.47 -15.02
N SER A 208 4.05 11.39 -15.87
CA SER A 208 5.00 11.08 -16.96
C SER A 208 6.37 10.63 -16.46
N LEU A 209 6.75 11.06 -15.24
CA LEU A 209 8.00 10.69 -14.56
C LEU A 209 7.99 9.28 -13.98
N LEU A 210 6.84 8.61 -13.89
CA LEU A 210 6.76 7.22 -13.46
C LEU A 210 7.39 6.27 -14.49
N SER A 211 7.85 5.12 -14.01
CA SER A 211 8.36 4.04 -14.84
C SER A 211 7.28 3.50 -15.79
N GLU A 212 7.70 2.95 -16.93
CA GLU A 212 6.78 2.26 -17.86
C GLU A 212 6.02 1.11 -17.20
N ARG A 213 6.68 0.38 -16.29
CA ARG A 213 6.06 -0.72 -15.55
C ARG A 213 4.87 -0.22 -14.72
N LEU A 214 5.03 0.86 -13.98
CA LEU A 214 3.94 1.42 -13.17
C LEU A 214 2.85 2.03 -14.05
N LYS A 215 3.21 2.77 -15.11
CA LYS A 215 2.24 3.35 -16.06
C LYS A 215 1.39 2.30 -16.77
N LYS A 216 1.92 1.09 -17.00
CA LYS A 216 1.22 -0.04 -17.60
C LYS A 216 0.53 -0.96 -16.59
N SER A 217 0.73 -0.75 -15.30
CA SER A 217 0.01 -1.49 -14.25
C SER A 217 -1.48 -1.11 -14.26
N PRO A 218 -2.38 -1.97 -13.77
CA PRO A 218 -3.81 -1.64 -13.65
C PRO A 218 -4.07 -0.31 -12.94
N ASN A 219 -3.41 -0.08 -11.79
CA ASN A 219 -3.53 1.16 -11.02
C ASN A 219 -2.94 2.38 -11.76
N GLY A 220 -1.88 2.18 -12.55
CA GLY A 220 -1.31 3.26 -13.38
C GLY A 220 -2.27 3.70 -14.47
N ILE A 221 -2.90 2.73 -15.15
CA ILE A 221 -3.89 2.99 -16.20
C ILE A 221 -5.12 3.71 -15.60
N GLU A 222 -5.62 3.26 -14.46
CA GLU A 222 -6.73 3.90 -13.76
C GLU A 222 -6.37 5.33 -13.33
N LEU A 223 -5.20 5.52 -12.71
CA LEU A 223 -4.72 6.84 -12.31
C LEU A 223 -4.61 7.80 -13.50
N LYS A 224 -4.12 7.34 -14.64
CA LYS A 224 -4.05 8.16 -15.86
C LYS A 224 -5.42 8.65 -16.29
N LYS A 225 -6.43 7.76 -16.27
CA LYS A 225 -7.82 8.13 -16.61
C LYS A 225 -8.35 9.21 -15.67
N SER A 226 -8.10 9.06 -14.37
CA SER A 226 -8.49 10.06 -13.37
C SER A 226 -7.80 11.41 -13.61
N ILE A 227 -6.50 11.41 -13.93
CA ILE A 227 -5.76 12.64 -14.28
C ILE A 227 -6.28 13.28 -15.56
N ASP A 228 -6.64 12.50 -16.57
CA ASP A 228 -7.15 13.01 -17.84
C ASP A 228 -8.59 13.56 -17.73
N ALA A 229 -9.32 13.18 -16.68
CA ALA A 229 -10.68 13.63 -16.39
C ALA A 229 -10.75 14.91 -15.52
N LEU A 230 -9.63 15.34 -14.93
CA LEU A 230 -9.48 16.63 -14.23
C LEU A 230 -9.21 17.77 -15.20
#